data_AF-A0A1Z8ZRZ8-F1
#
_entry.id   AF-A0A1Z8ZRZ8-F1
#
_cell.length_a   1.000
_cell.length_b   1.000
_cell.length_c   1.000
_cell.angle_alpha   90.00
_cell.angle_beta   90.00
_cell.angle_gamma   90.00
#
_symmetry.space_group_name_H-M   'P 1'
#
loop_
_entity.id
_entity.type
_entity.pdbx_description
1 polymer ?
#
loop_
_entity_poly.entity_id
_entity_poly.type
_entity_poly.pdbx_seq_one_letter_code
_entity_poly.pdbx_strand_id
1 'polypeptide(L)'
;MNRIWHIFAVPLIAVLLLWRISGVFNSNSEASYPAQPIQVVVPYDAGGGTDNFVRLLSKTIADHELLPQPLVVINQPGGSGTIGSRYVKDSPPDGYRILCHHESIITAKLSGSVPFGPEAFEPIVQTGGINLLVVVREDAPYQSMRDLLEVAKQEPKTLRFGANLGSPAHFTAMKLEAAYPGAQFNLITAGGGQKRFVSLLGGHLDAGIFSLAEYLAFRAEEGTPPDKNVRALAVLSADRIPALPGVGTCLDEGIDVTSDNAYYWWAPKGTPPEVVETLSDALLAAWEKEEVRETLNEWSIAPDLTQGKALLQRLQDRVSKMEKFAVRAESDLPNFPLYAFLIVLALMAVVVVKSVVERTAPSAAVPAEYRPAIIAFSIVIAYVLLLQLGLVPFALATIAMVFFCGAVISGWQRQRLPVLVEIALLAGLGSEFVFTRIFTVALP
;
A
#
# COMPACT_ATOMS: atom_id res chain seq x y z
N MET A 1 -35.27 31.80 -15.65
CA MET A 1 -34.28 31.00 -14.90
C MET A 1 -33.51 30.04 -15.80
N ASN A 2 -34.16 29.16 -16.58
CA ASN A 2 -33.47 28.18 -17.45
C ASN A 2 -32.47 28.80 -18.43
N ARG A 3 -32.81 29.91 -19.10
CA ARG A 3 -31.90 30.59 -20.05
C ARG A 3 -30.58 31.07 -19.42
N ILE A 4 -30.62 31.57 -18.18
CA ILE A 4 -29.41 32.05 -17.49
C ILE A 4 -28.54 30.85 -17.08
N TRP A 5 -29.17 29.75 -16.66
CA TRP A 5 -28.47 28.55 -16.23
C TRP A 5 -27.70 27.87 -17.38
N HIS A 6 -28.31 27.76 -18.57
CA HIS A 6 -27.65 27.20 -19.75
C HIS A 6 -26.42 28.02 -20.19
N ILE A 7 -26.44 29.35 -19.99
CA ILE A 7 -25.31 30.23 -20.34
C ILE A 7 -24.05 29.89 -19.53
N PHE A 8 -24.20 29.38 -18.29
CA PHE A 8 -23.06 29.01 -17.44
C PHE A 8 -22.71 27.52 -17.50
N ALA A 9 -23.70 26.64 -17.56
CA ALA A 9 -23.48 25.20 -17.51
C ALA A 9 -22.82 24.64 -18.78
N VAL A 10 -23.26 25.08 -19.97
CA VAL A 10 -22.75 24.60 -21.26
C VAL A 10 -21.25 24.86 -21.45
N PRO A 11 -20.70 26.08 -21.24
CA PRO A 11 -19.26 26.31 -21.37
C PRO A 11 -18.44 25.54 -20.33
N LEU A 12 -18.96 25.39 -19.10
CA LEU A 12 -18.26 24.62 -18.06
C LEU A 12 -18.19 23.12 -18.41
N ILE A 13 -19.28 22.55 -18.93
CA ILE A 13 -19.30 21.16 -19.44
C ILE A 13 -18.32 21.01 -20.61
N ALA A 14 -18.28 21.97 -21.54
CA ALA A 14 -17.34 21.96 -22.65
C ALA A 14 -15.87 21.94 -22.17
N VAL A 15 -15.54 22.74 -21.16
CA VAL A 15 -14.19 22.73 -20.54
C VAL A 15 -13.87 21.38 -19.90
N LEU A 16 -14.82 20.78 -19.17
CA LEU A 16 -14.63 19.47 -18.55
C LEU A 16 -14.49 18.33 -19.58
N LEU A 17 -15.23 18.40 -20.69
CA LEU A 17 -15.12 17.45 -21.80
C LEU A 17 -13.79 17.62 -22.54
N LEU A 18 -13.36 18.85 -22.79
CA LEU A 18 -12.05 19.14 -23.39
C LEU A 18 -10.94 18.60 -22.50
N TRP A 19 -11.01 18.81 -21.17
CA TRP A 19 -10.06 18.21 -20.21
C TRP A 19 -9.99 16.69 -20.32
N ARG A 20 -11.15 16.01 -20.41
CA ARG A 20 -11.21 14.55 -20.59
C ARG A 20 -10.56 14.09 -21.90
N ILE A 21 -10.72 14.84 -22.98
CA ILE A 21 -10.18 14.51 -24.31
C ILE A 21 -8.68 14.83 -24.42
N SER A 22 -8.19 15.85 -23.72
CA SER A 22 -6.76 16.21 -23.68
C SER A 22 -5.85 15.08 -23.16
N GLY A 23 -6.40 14.07 -22.48
CA GLY A 23 -5.65 12.87 -22.06
C GLY A 23 -5.50 11.80 -23.14
N VAL A 24 -6.20 11.89 -24.26
CA VAL A 24 -6.21 10.87 -25.34
C VAL A 24 -5.28 11.24 -26.50
N PHE A 25 -4.90 12.52 -26.62
CA PHE A 25 -3.95 13.00 -27.64
C PHE A 25 -2.59 13.33 -27.03
N ASN A 26 -1.90 12.33 -26.51
CA ASN A 26 -0.43 12.36 -26.45
C ASN A 26 0.10 11.30 -27.41
N SER A 27 0.04 11.61 -28.69
CA SER A 27 0.77 10.91 -29.73
C SER A 27 2.27 11.24 -29.61
N ASN A 28 3.10 10.20 -29.53
CA ASN A 28 4.55 10.16 -29.77
C ASN A 28 5.14 11.45 -30.33
N SER A 29 5.71 12.26 -29.45
CA SER A 29 6.85 13.09 -29.78
C SER A 29 8.09 12.30 -29.36
N GLU A 30 9.10 12.26 -30.21
CA GLU A 30 10.51 11.89 -29.94
C GLU A 30 11.16 12.82 -28.87
N ALA A 31 10.42 13.20 -27.83
CA ALA A 31 10.98 13.87 -26.68
C ALA A 31 11.76 12.82 -25.89
N SER A 32 13.06 13.02 -25.73
CA SER A 32 13.90 12.19 -24.86
C SER A 32 13.29 12.16 -23.45
N TYR A 33 12.92 10.97 -22.99
CA TYR A 33 12.52 10.75 -21.60
C TYR A 33 13.75 10.90 -20.68
N PRO A 34 13.61 11.50 -19.48
CA PRO A 34 12.46 12.28 -18.99
C PRO A 34 12.46 13.74 -19.47
N ALA A 35 11.28 14.29 -19.77
CA ALA A 35 11.07 15.69 -20.18
C ALA A 35 10.49 16.59 -19.07
N GLN A 36 10.16 16.00 -17.92
CA GLN A 36 9.68 16.68 -16.71
C GLN A 36 10.16 15.90 -15.46
N PRO A 37 10.10 16.51 -14.25
CA PRO A 37 10.48 15.83 -13.02
C PRO A 37 9.70 14.52 -12.79
N ILE A 38 10.39 13.50 -12.28
CA ILE A 38 9.82 12.18 -11.97
C ILE A 38 9.45 12.14 -10.48
N GLN A 39 8.22 11.76 -10.16
CA GLN A 39 7.76 11.60 -8.78
C GLN A 39 8.17 10.23 -8.25
N VAL A 40 8.98 10.20 -7.19
CA VAL A 40 9.29 8.97 -6.45
C VAL A 40 8.40 8.90 -5.22
N VAL A 41 7.45 7.99 -5.22
CA VAL A 41 6.57 7.74 -4.08
C VAL A 41 7.30 6.86 -3.09
N VAL A 42 7.42 7.34 -1.85
CA VAL A 42 7.90 6.60 -0.70
C VAL A 42 6.70 6.33 0.20
N PRO A 43 6.26 5.09 0.38
CA PRO A 43 5.00 4.80 1.04
C PRO A 43 5.15 4.74 2.58
N TYR A 44 6.01 5.61 3.11
CA TYR A 44 6.40 5.73 4.52
C TYR A 44 6.60 7.21 4.89
N ASP A 45 6.64 7.49 6.19
CA ASP A 45 6.81 8.85 6.72
C ASP A 45 8.15 9.47 6.28
N ALA A 46 8.15 10.79 6.08
CA ALA A 46 9.34 11.55 5.76
C ALA A 46 10.38 11.48 6.90
N GLY A 47 11.67 11.49 6.56
CA GLY A 47 12.79 11.36 7.50
C GLY A 47 13.06 9.93 8.00
N GLY A 48 12.24 8.95 7.61
CA GLY A 48 12.50 7.53 7.86
C GLY A 48 13.60 6.95 6.96
N GLY A 49 14.07 5.73 7.27
CA GLY A 49 15.18 5.09 6.55
C GLY A 49 14.99 5.00 5.03
N THR A 50 13.79 4.66 4.55
CA THR A 50 13.49 4.63 3.11
C THR A 50 13.48 6.01 2.47
N ASP A 51 12.96 7.01 3.18
CA ASP A 51 12.97 8.39 2.68
C ASP A 51 14.40 8.91 2.54
N ASN A 52 15.24 8.68 3.55
CA ASN A 52 16.66 9.05 3.52
C ASN A 52 17.41 8.32 2.41
N PHE A 53 17.17 7.01 2.23
CA PHE A 53 17.74 6.21 1.15
C PHE A 53 17.39 6.76 -0.24
N VAL A 54 16.10 7.03 -0.47
CA VAL A 54 15.62 7.58 -1.75
C VAL A 54 16.17 8.98 -2.00
N ARG A 55 16.23 9.82 -0.96
CA ARG A 55 16.79 11.17 -1.07
C ARG A 55 18.28 11.17 -1.36
N LEU A 56 19.05 10.24 -0.79
CA LEU A 56 20.47 10.07 -1.11
C LEU A 56 20.64 9.81 -2.61
N LEU A 57 19.97 8.79 -3.15
CA LEU A 57 20.06 8.46 -4.58
C LEU A 57 19.51 9.58 -5.47
N SER A 58 18.38 10.18 -5.11
CA SER A 58 17.78 11.28 -5.88
C SER A 58 18.67 12.52 -5.93
N LYS A 59 19.34 12.86 -4.80
CA LYS A 59 20.29 13.96 -4.74
C LYS A 59 21.52 13.65 -5.61
N THR A 60 22.07 12.45 -5.52
CA THR A 60 23.22 12.04 -6.33
C THR A 60 22.90 12.06 -7.82
N ILE A 61 21.71 11.62 -8.22
CA ILE A 61 21.24 11.72 -9.62
C ILE A 61 21.24 13.17 -10.10
N ALA A 62 20.76 14.09 -9.27
CA ALA A 62 20.73 15.52 -9.62
C ALA A 62 22.14 16.14 -9.65
N ASP A 63 22.96 15.88 -8.63
CA ASP A 63 24.31 16.47 -8.52
C ASP A 63 25.25 16.01 -9.66
N HIS A 64 25.08 14.77 -10.14
CA HIS A 64 25.90 14.16 -11.20
C HIS A 64 25.23 14.19 -12.57
N GLU A 65 24.09 14.88 -12.70
CA GLU A 65 23.35 15.01 -13.97
C GLU A 65 23.06 13.65 -14.63
N LEU A 66 22.80 12.61 -13.83
CA LEU A 66 22.56 11.24 -14.32
C LEU A 66 21.21 11.10 -15.02
N LEU A 67 20.32 12.06 -14.82
CA LEU A 67 19.09 12.25 -15.58
C LEU A 67 18.94 13.72 -15.97
N PRO A 68 18.33 14.03 -17.11
CA PRO A 68 18.03 15.40 -17.51
C PRO A 68 16.96 16.07 -16.64
N GLN A 69 16.26 15.29 -15.80
CA GLN A 69 15.20 15.78 -14.91
C GLN A 69 15.36 15.17 -13.51
N PRO A 70 15.02 15.93 -12.46
CA PRO A 70 15.21 15.48 -11.10
C PRO A 70 14.18 14.42 -10.68
N LEU A 71 14.57 13.61 -9.69
CA LEU A 71 13.66 12.78 -8.91
C LEU A 71 13.09 13.59 -7.73
N VAL A 72 11.77 13.70 -7.64
CA VAL A 72 11.06 14.43 -6.57
C VAL A 72 10.38 13.45 -5.63
N VAL A 73 10.80 13.44 -4.37
CA VAL A 73 10.31 12.50 -3.37
C VAL A 73 8.96 12.93 -2.80
N ILE A 74 7.97 12.03 -2.84
CA ILE A 74 6.61 12.21 -2.31
C ILE A 74 6.34 11.12 -1.26
N ASN A 75 6.17 11.50 0.01
CA ASN A 75 5.85 10.58 1.09
C ASN A 75 4.33 10.33 1.16
N GLN A 76 3.90 9.08 1.02
CA GLN A 76 2.49 8.66 1.02
C GLN A 76 2.27 7.48 2.00
N PRO A 77 2.35 7.72 3.33
CA PRO A 77 2.30 6.67 4.33
C PRO A 77 0.92 6.01 4.48
N GLY A 78 0.90 4.83 5.11
CA GLY A 78 -0.32 4.17 5.60
C GLY A 78 -0.54 2.76 5.04
N GLY A 79 -1.23 1.92 5.83
CA GLY A 79 -1.58 0.55 5.47
C GLY A 79 -0.37 -0.32 5.11
N SER A 80 0.75 -0.18 5.85
CA SER A 80 2.03 -0.84 5.54
C SER A 80 2.59 -0.53 4.14
N GLY A 81 2.20 0.60 3.58
CA GLY A 81 2.63 1.11 2.28
C GLY A 81 1.66 0.81 1.13
N THR A 82 0.52 0.18 1.42
CA THR A 82 -0.51 -0.13 0.41
C THR A 82 -1.16 1.11 -0.20
N ILE A 83 -1.25 2.22 0.56
CA ILE A 83 -1.82 3.48 0.06
C ILE A 83 -0.93 4.09 -1.03
N GLY A 84 0.35 4.30 -0.73
CA GLY A 84 1.33 4.79 -1.72
C GLY A 84 1.52 3.83 -2.89
N SER A 85 1.52 2.52 -2.63
CA SER A 85 1.61 1.51 -3.70
C SER A 85 0.42 1.59 -4.65
N ARG A 86 -0.81 1.70 -4.13
CA ARG A 86 -2.02 1.86 -4.97
C ARG A 86 -1.97 3.15 -5.80
N TYR A 87 -1.53 4.25 -5.19
CA TYR A 87 -1.38 5.52 -5.89
C TYR A 87 -0.47 5.38 -7.12
N VAL A 88 0.68 4.70 -7.00
CA VAL A 88 1.55 4.42 -8.16
C VAL A 88 0.93 3.41 -9.11
N LYS A 89 0.37 2.31 -8.62
CA LYS A 89 -0.27 1.26 -9.42
C LYS A 89 -1.34 1.81 -10.37
N ASP A 90 -2.11 2.80 -9.93
CA ASP A 90 -3.23 3.39 -10.66
C ASP A 90 -2.82 4.60 -11.52
N SER A 91 -1.51 4.85 -11.67
CA SER A 91 -0.95 5.95 -12.45
C SER A 91 -0.75 5.61 -13.92
N PRO A 92 -0.64 6.62 -14.81
CA PRO A 92 -0.21 6.38 -16.19
C PRO A 92 1.13 5.63 -16.22
N PRO A 93 1.28 4.61 -17.08
CA PRO A 93 2.53 3.85 -17.23
C PRO A 93 3.54 4.60 -18.11
N ASP A 94 3.86 5.83 -17.74
CA ASP A 94 4.74 6.73 -18.51
C ASP A 94 6.09 7.00 -17.81
N GLY A 95 6.33 6.35 -16.67
CA GLY A 95 7.55 6.49 -15.86
C GLY A 95 7.69 7.79 -15.09
N TYR A 96 6.71 8.71 -15.10
CA TYR A 96 6.80 9.95 -14.30
C TYR A 96 6.30 9.78 -12.87
N ARG A 97 5.80 8.60 -12.52
CA ARG A 97 5.51 8.22 -11.14
C ARG A 97 6.02 6.82 -10.87
N ILE A 98 6.98 6.71 -9.97
CA ILE A 98 7.60 5.45 -9.58
C ILE A 98 7.51 5.27 -8.06
N LEU A 99 7.75 4.06 -7.60
CA LEU A 99 7.61 3.65 -6.20
C LEU A 99 8.94 3.08 -5.72
N CYS A 100 9.41 3.49 -4.55
CA CYS A 100 10.44 2.75 -3.82
C CYS A 100 9.80 2.08 -2.60
N HIS A 101 9.76 0.75 -2.60
CA HIS A 101 9.10 -0.05 -1.58
C HIS A 101 9.89 -1.33 -1.28
N HIS A 102 9.50 -2.04 -0.23
CA HIS A 102 10.16 -3.28 0.20
C HIS A 102 9.19 -4.46 0.07
N GLU A 103 9.49 -5.55 0.78
CA GLU A 103 8.69 -6.78 0.85
C GLU A 103 7.23 -6.60 1.27
N SER A 104 6.88 -5.48 1.89
CA SER A 104 5.47 -5.19 2.25
C SER A 104 4.52 -5.27 1.05
N ILE A 105 4.98 -5.01 -0.17
CA ILE A 105 4.17 -5.19 -1.39
C ILE A 105 3.76 -6.65 -1.61
N ILE A 106 4.62 -7.60 -1.24
CA ILE A 106 4.36 -9.04 -1.31
C ILE A 106 3.48 -9.43 -0.13
N THR A 107 3.90 -9.09 1.09
CA THR A 107 3.20 -9.57 2.29
C THR A 107 1.79 -9.01 2.42
N ALA A 108 1.53 -7.78 1.97
CA ALA A 108 0.19 -7.18 2.00
C ALA A 108 -0.81 -7.91 1.09
N LYS A 109 -0.36 -8.47 -0.04
CA LYS A 109 -1.18 -9.35 -0.87
C LYS A 109 -1.42 -10.68 -0.18
N LEU A 110 -0.35 -11.30 0.32
CA LEU A 110 -0.40 -12.63 0.92
C LEU A 110 -1.20 -12.65 2.24
N SER A 111 -1.25 -11.54 2.96
CA SER A 111 -2.10 -11.36 4.15
C SER A 111 -3.56 -11.01 3.82
N GLY A 112 -3.90 -10.81 2.54
CA GLY A 112 -5.23 -10.38 2.10
C GLY A 112 -5.55 -8.91 2.40
N SER A 113 -4.56 -8.09 2.77
CA SER A 113 -4.77 -6.66 3.04
C SER A 113 -5.07 -5.86 1.78
N VAL A 114 -4.54 -6.28 0.63
CA VAL A 114 -4.87 -5.74 -0.70
C VAL A 114 -4.93 -6.87 -1.74
N PRO A 115 -5.69 -6.69 -2.85
CA PRO A 115 -5.80 -7.70 -3.89
C PRO A 115 -4.66 -7.67 -4.94
N PHE A 116 -3.60 -6.88 -4.71
CA PHE A 116 -2.51 -6.70 -5.67
C PHE A 116 -1.15 -6.83 -4.98
N GLY A 117 -0.14 -7.28 -5.73
CA GLY A 117 1.25 -7.41 -5.28
C GLY A 117 2.22 -7.02 -6.40
N PRO A 118 3.45 -7.60 -6.44
CA PRO A 118 4.45 -7.29 -7.47
C PRO A 118 3.94 -7.37 -8.91
N GLU A 119 3.01 -8.27 -9.21
CA GLU A 119 2.47 -8.47 -10.56
C GLU A 119 1.67 -7.28 -11.12
N ALA A 120 1.37 -6.29 -10.28
CA ALA A 120 0.66 -5.06 -10.64
C ALA A 120 1.61 -3.91 -11.02
N PHE A 121 2.91 -4.17 -11.12
CA PHE A 121 3.95 -3.19 -11.39
C PHE A 121 4.97 -3.74 -12.40
N GLU A 122 5.75 -2.85 -13.00
CA GLU A 122 7.01 -3.20 -13.67
C GLU A 122 8.17 -2.99 -12.67
N PRO A 123 8.99 -4.00 -12.37
CA PRO A 123 10.17 -3.82 -11.53
C PRO A 123 11.27 -3.10 -12.31
N ILE A 124 11.79 -2.03 -11.73
CA ILE A 124 12.89 -1.24 -12.30
C ILE A 124 14.22 -1.88 -11.88
N VAL A 125 14.51 -1.84 -10.58
CA VAL A 125 15.79 -2.27 -10.03
C VAL A 125 15.68 -2.53 -8.53
N GLN A 126 16.50 -3.45 -8.01
CA GLN A 126 16.81 -3.54 -6.60
C GLN A 126 18.12 -2.81 -6.34
N THR A 127 18.13 -1.86 -5.40
CA THR A 127 19.28 -0.96 -5.14
C THR A 127 19.91 -1.14 -3.74
N GLY A 128 19.57 -2.21 -3.04
CA GLY A 128 20.16 -2.48 -1.72
C GLY A 128 19.37 -3.49 -0.91
N GLY A 129 20.11 -4.27 -0.12
CA GLY A 129 19.57 -5.24 0.83
C GLY A 129 19.54 -4.68 2.25
N ILE A 130 18.55 -5.12 3.02
CA ILE A 130 18.33 -4.76 4.41
C ILE A 130 18.38 -6.05 5.23
N ASN A 131 19.47 -6.22 5.96
CA ASN A 131 19.63 -7.34 6.87
C ASN A 131 18.70 -7.19 8.07
N LEU A 132 18.04 -8.28 8.44
CA LEU A 132 17.18 -8.37 9.60
C LEU A 132 17.84 -9.20 10.69
N LEU A 133 17.50 -8.88 11.94
CA LEU A 133 18.02 -9.50 13.15
C LEU A 133 16.86 -9.87 14.06
N VAL A 134 17.01 -10.94 14.83
CA VAL A 134 16.17 -11.15 16.02
C VAL A 134 16.88 -10.58 17.23
N VAL A 135 16.22 -9.68 17.94
CA VAL A 135 16.79 -8.90 19.03
C VAL A 135 15.97 -9.13 20.30
N VAL A 136 16.68 -9.27 21.41
CA VAL A 136 16.15 -9.37 22.77
C VAL A 136 16.76 -8.28 23.65
N ARG A 137 16.22 -8.10 24.86
CA ARG A 137 16.88 -7.30 25.89
C ARG A 137 18.19 -7.98 26.31
N GLU A 138 19.22 -7.22 26.67
CA GLU A 138 20.54 -7.80 26.95
C GLU A 138 20.54 -8.74 28.17
N ASP A 139 19.70 -8.48 29.17
CA ASP A 139 19.51 -9.36 30.33
C ASP A 139 18.55 -10.55 30.08
N ALA A 140 18.04 -10.72 28.86
CA ALA A 140 17.12 -11.81 28.55
C ALA A 140 17.81 -13.17 28.77
N PRO A 141 17.07 -14.19 29.28
CA PRO A 141 17.65 -15.49 29.60
C PRO A 141 18.06 -16.30 28.36
N TYR A 142 17.59 -15.90 27.16
CA TYR A 142 17.89 -16.56 25.89
C TYR A 142 19.23 -16.05 25.32
N GLN A 143 20.18 -16.96 25.07
CA GLN A 143 21.52 -16.60 24.58
C GLN A 143 21.69 -16.88 23.08
N SER A 144 20.82 -17.72 22.51
CA SER A 144 20.82 -18.10 21.10
C SER A 144 19.40 -18.11 20.51
N MET A 145 19.30 -18.19 19.19
CA MET A 145 17.99 -18.35 18.54
C MET A 145 17.35 -19.69 18.90
N ARG A 146 18.16 -20.73 19.04
CA ARG A 146 17.70 -22.05 19.49
C ARG A 146 17.09 -22.01 20.88
N ASP A 147 17.68 -21.27 21.83
CA ASP A 147 17.11 -21.14 23.18
C ASP A 147 15.72 -20.49 23.13
N LEU A 148 15.58 -19.42 22.35
CA LEU A 148 14.31 -18.71 22.20
C LEU A 148 13.23 -19.62 21.60
N LEU A 149 13.58 -20.39 20.55
CA LEU A 149 12.65 -21.31 19.89
C LEU A 149 12.30 -22.53 20.74
N GLU A 150 13.24 -23.03 21.54
CA GLU A 150 12.98 -24.12 22.48
C GLU A 150 11.99 -23.68 23.56
N VAL A 151 12.13 -22.46 24.09
CA VAL A 151 11.15 -21.90 25.03
C VAL A 151 9.80 -21.68 24.36
N ALA A 152 9.76 -21.15 23.13
CA ALA A 152 8.54 -21.02 22.35
C ALA A 152 7.82 -22.36 22.10
N LYS A 153 8.56 -23.49 22.12
CA LYS A 153 8.02 -24.83 21.94
C LYS A 153 7.56 -25.47 23.24
N GLN A 154 8.32 -25.29 24.32
CA GLN A 154 7.96 -25.79 25.65
C GLN A 154 6.76 -25.03 26.22
N GLU A 155 6.67 -23.73 25.91
CA GLU A 155 5.62 -22.83 26.37
C GLU A 155 5.01 -22.06 25.18
N PRO A 156 4.16 -22.72 24.36
CA PRO A 156 3.56 -22.08 23.20
C PRO A 156 2.76 -20.82 23.57
N LYS A 157 2.96 -19.74 22.79
CA LYS A 157 2.29 -18.43 22.92
C LYS A 157 2.57 -17.68 24.24
N THR A 158 3.64 -18.00 24.97
CA THR A 158 4.06 -17.20 26.13
C THR A 158 5.02 -16.07 25.75
N LEU A 159 5.93 -16.33 24.80
CA LEU A 159 6.89 -15.33 24.31
C LEU A 159 6.22 -14.26 23.45
N ARG A 160 6.22 -13.02 23.93
CA ARG A 160 5.69 -11.83 23.25
C ARG A 160 6.69 -11.38 22.20
N PHE A 161 6.42 -11.72 20.95
CA PHE A 161 7.31 -11.46 19.83
C PHE A 161 6.82 -10.26 19.01
N GLY A 162 7.64 -9.21 18.92
CA GLY A 162 7.31 -7.97 18.24
C GLY A 162 7.28 -8.12 16.71
N ALA A 163 6.09 -8.35 16.15
CA ALA A 163 5.86 -8.43 14.70
C ALA A 163 4.45 -7.95 14.36
N ASN A 164 4.34 -6.99 13.43
CA ASN A 164 3.03 -6.48 13.01
C ASN A 164 2.36 -7.49 12.07
N LEU A 165 1.09 -7.83 12.31
CA LEU A 165 0.34 -8.74 11.44
C LEU A 165 0.36 -8.27 9.98
N GLY A 166 0.54 -9.21 9.06
CA GLY A 166 0.66 -8.97 7.62
C GLY A 166 1.94 -8.26 7.13
N SER A 167 2.86 -7.89 8.03
CA SER A 167 4.14 -7.28 7.67
C SER A 167 5.24 -8.33 7.37
N PRO A 168 6.36 -7.94 6.74
CA PRO A 168 7.53 -8.84 6.58
C PRO A 168 8.04 -9.45 7.89
N ALA A 169 7.93 -8.72 9.01
CA ALA A 169 8.28 -9.25 10.32
C ALA A 169 7.35 -10.39 10.77
N HIS A 170 6.05 -10.33 10.45
CA HIS A 170 5.12 -11.43 10.72
C HIS A 170 5.50 -12.68 9.92
N PHE A 171 5.74 -12.54 8.62
CA PHE A 171 6.18 -13.66 7.77
C PHE A 171 7.50 -14.26 8.24
N THR A 172 8.42 -13.43 8.75
CA THR A 172 9.68 -13.91 9.35
C THR A 172 9.45 -14.70 10.63
N ALA A 173 8.54 -14.26 11.51
CA ALA A 173 8.17 -15.04 12.70
C ALA A 173 7.55 -16.39 12.32
N MET A 174 6.67 -16.43 11.31
CA MET A 174 6.08 -17.67 10.78
C MET A 174 7.14 -18.62 10.21
N LYS A 175 8.16 -18.10 9.52
CA LYS A 175 9.30 -18.90 9.04
C LYS A 175 10.08 -19.54 10.20
N LEU A 176 10.32 -18.78 11.27
CA LEU A 176 11.01 -19.26 12.47
C LEU A 176 10.21 -20.38 13.17
N GLU A 177 8.91 -20.19 13.35
CA GLU A 177 8.02 -21.23 13.91
C GLU A 177 8.00 -22.50 13.06
N ALA A 178 7.92 -22.36 11.74
CA ALA A 178 7.90 -23.50 10.84
C ALA A 178 9.23 -24.26 10.77
N ALA A 179 10.36 -23.56 10.92
CA ALA A 179 11.68 -24.18 10.97
C ALA A 179 11.93 -24.92 12.30
N TYR A 180 11.15 -24.65 13.35
CA TYR A 180 11.27 -25.31 14.65
C TYR A 180 9.92 -25.88 15.11
N PRO A 181 9.51 -27.06 14.62
CA PRO A 181 8.18 -27.60 14.84
C PRO A 181 7.75 -27.65 16.31
N GLY A 182 6.60 -27.02 16.58
CA GLY A 182 6.00 -26.89 17.90
C GLY A 182 6.22 -25.52 18.57
N ALA A 183 7.19 -24.74 18.10
CA ALA A 183 7.37 -23.36 18.55
C ALA A 183 6.18 -22.48 18.15
N GLN A 184 5.67 -21.68 19.08
CA GLN A 184 4.64 -20.66 18.81
C GLN A 184 4.93 -19.40 19.60
N PHE A 185 4.99 -18.27 18.90
CA PHE A 185 5.11 -16.95 19.49
C PHE A 185 3.73 -16.33 19.73
N ASN A 186 3.64 -15.47 20.74
CA ASN A 186 2.54 -14.52 20.86
C ASN A 186 2.91 -13.25 20.10
N LEU A 187 2.42 -13.12 18.86
CA LEU A 187 2.77 -12.00 17.99
C LEU A 187 2.09 -10.70 18.46
N ILE A 188 2.91 -9.74 18.86
CA ILE A 188 2.45 -8.42 19.32
C ILE A 188 2.74 -7.37 18.24
N THR A 189 1.69 -6.68 17.79
CA THR A 189 1.82 -5.55 16.87
C THR A 189 2.35 -4.33 17.62
N ALA A 190 3.67 -4.13 17.56
CA ALA A 190 4.38 -3.09 18.30
C ALA A 190 4.70 -1.83 17.47
N GLY A 191 4.18 -1.72 16.24
CA GLY A 191 4.45 -0.58 15.36
C GLY A 191 5.83 -0.63 14.70
N GLY A 192 6.41 0.53 14.38
CA GLY A 192 7.74 0.65 13.77
C GLY A 192 8.89 0.35 14.74
N GLY A 193 10.14 0.33 14.24
CA GLY A 193 11.33 -0.08 14.99
C GLY A 193 11.49 0.63 16.34
N GLN A 194 11.37 1.96 16.40
CA GLN A 194 11.50 2.71 17.66
C GLN A 194 10.47 2.30 18.72
N LYS A 195 9.19 2.12 18.32
CA LYS A 195 8.14 1.69 19.25
C LYS A 195 8.39 0.27 19.75
N ARG A 196 8.86 -0.61 18.86
CA ARG A 196 9.25 -1.99 19.19
C ARG A 196 10.44 -2.02 20.16
N PHE A 197 11.46 -1.19 19.94
CA PHE A 197 12.62 -1.05 20.81
C PHE A 197 12.23 -0.60 22.22
N VAL A 198 11.45 0.47 22.34
CA VAL A 198 10.93 0.94 23.65
C VAL A 198 10.09 -0.13 24.34
N SER A 199 9.27 -0.87 23.58
CA SER A 199 8.47 -1.98 24.14
C SER A 199 9.34 -3.14 24.63
N LEU A 200 10.47 -3.42 23.98
CA LEU A 200 11.44 -4.44 24.39
C LEU A 200 12.13 -4.04 25.69
N LEU A 201 12.65 -2.81 25.79
CA LEU A 201 13.27 -2.30 27.02
C LEU A 201 12.28 -2.21 28.19
N GLY A 202 11.04 -1.78 27.91
CA GLY A 202 9.96 -1.74 28.90
C GLY A 202 9.42 -3.11 29.33
N GLY A 203 9.95 -4.21 28.76
CA GLY A 203 9.51 -5.56 29.09
C GLY A 203 8.09 -5.88 28.62
N HIS A 204 7.58 -5.17 27.61
CA HIS A 204 6.31 -5.49 26.93
C HIS A 204 6.48 -6.51 25.80
N LEU A 205 7.71 -6.69 25.32
CA LEU A 205 8.12 -7.72 24.38
C LEU A 205 9.27 -8.53 24.98
N ASP A 206 9.39 -9.79 24.58
CA ASP A 206 10.50 -10.68 24.95
C ASP A 206 11.55 -10.74 23.82
N ALA A 207 11.11 -10.64 22.58
CA ALA A 207 11.95 -10.56 21.39
C ALA A 207 11.27 -9.74 20.29
N GLY A 208 12.02 -9.34 19.27
CA GLY A 208 11.45 -8.71 18.07
C GLY A 208 12.43 -8.69 16.90
N ILE A 209 11.89 -8.42 15.71
CA ILE A 209 12.72 -8.29 14.50
C ILE A 209 13.14 -6.83 14.34
N PHE A 210 14.39 -6.58 14.00
CA PHE A 210 14.91 -5.25 13.70
C PHE A 210 15.79 -5.31 12.47
N SER A 211 15.87 -4.22 11.71
CA SER A 211 16.94 -4.08 10.72
C SER A 211 18.29 -3.90 11.42
N LEU A 212 19.37 -4.23 10.71
CA LEU A 212 20.73 -4.00 11.20
C LEU A 212 20.97 -2.52 11.55
N ALA A 213 20.53 -1.59 10.70
CA ALA A 213 20.65 -0.16 10.94
C ALA A 213 19.94 0.27 12.24
N GLU A 214 18.71 -0.19 12.46
CA GLU A 214 17.97 0.07 13.70
C GLU A 214 18.71 -0.50 14.91
N TYR A 215 19.18 -1.75 14.84
CA TYR A 215 19.92 -2.36 15.95
C TYR A 215 21.21 -1.61 16.29
N LEU A 216 21.98 -1.20 15.28
CA LEU A 216 23.21 -0.42 15.49
C LEU A 216 22.93 0.96 16.08
N ALA A 217 21.81 1.59 15.71
CA ALA A 217 21.37 2.88 16.27
C ALA A 217 20.80 2.76 17.69
N PHE A 218 20.19 1.60 18.03
CA PHE A 218 19.52 1.39 19.30
C PHE A 218 20.37 0.70 20.36
N ARG A 219 21.39 -0.08 19.96
CA ARG A 219 22.33 -0.67 20.91
C ARG A 219 23.07 0.46 21.62
N ALA A 220 23.11 0.36 22.94
CA ALA A 220 23.80 1.34 23.76
C ALA A 220 25.30 1.06 23.79
N GLU A 221 26.06 2.04 24.29
CA GLU A 221 27.50 1.90 24.48
C GLU A 221 27.83 0.83 25.53
N GLU A 222 29.04 0.29 25.45
CA GLU A 222 29.56 -0.69 26.39
C GLU A 222 29.48 -0.14 27.83
N GLY A 223 29.02 -0.97 28.77
CA GLY A 223 28.80 -0.57 30.17
C GLY A 223 27.40 -0.03 30.47
N THR A 224 26.51 0.08 29.47
CA THR A 224 25.08 0.35 29.71
C THR A 224 24.46 -0.81 30.52
N PRO A 225 23.61 -0.54 31.53
CA PRO A 225 22.91 -1.59 32.26
C PRO A 225 22.16 -2.56 31.32
N PRO A 226 22.27 -3.89 31.52
CA PRO A 226 21.66 -4.88 30.63
C PRO A 226 20.13 -4.75 30.44
N ASP A 227 19.41 -4.19 31.42
CA ASP A 227 17.97 -3.91 31.35
C ASP A 227 17.63 -2.69 30.47
N LYS A 228 18.63 -1.89 30.10
CA LYS A 228 18.52 -0.69 29.24
C LYS A 228 19.20 -0.86 27.89
N ASN A 229 19.64 -2.07 27.58
CA ASN A 229 20.34 -2.39 26.35
C ASN A 229 19.74 -3.63 25.66
N VAL A 230 20.17 -3.89 24.43
CA VAL A 230 19.65 -4.96 23.58
C VAL A 230 20.76 -5.80 22.96
N ARG A 231 20.48 -7.09 22.79
CA ARG A 231 21.38 -8.07 22.16
C ARG A 231 20.70 -8.70 20.95
N ALA A 232 21.41 -8.80 19.83
CA ALA A 232 20.98 -9.60 18.70
C ALA A 232 21.30 -11.08 18.96
N LEU A 233 20.31 -11.97 18.78
CA LEU A 233 20.49 -13.42 18.90
C LEU A 233 21.05 -14.03 17.61
N ALA A 234 20.51 -13.61 16.47
CA ALA A 234 21.03 -14.01 15.17
C ALA A 234 20.77 -12.95 14.10
N VAL A 235 21.63 -12.98 13.08
CA VAL A 235 21.36 -12.40 11.78
C VAL A 235 20.49 -13.36 10.95
N LEU A 236 19.55 -12.82 10.19
CA LEU A 236 18.66 -13.60 9.32
C LEU A 236 19.16 -13.71 7.88
N SER A 237 20.42 -13.35 7.62
CA SER A 237 21.11 -13.54 6.34
C SER A 237 21.69 -14.95 6.23
N ALA A 238 22.03 -15.36 5.00
CA ALA A 238 22.72 -16.63 4.76
C ALA A 238 24.14 -16.65 5.35
N ASP A 239 24.82 -15.50 5.27
CA ASP A 239 26.18 -15.31 5.76
C ASP A 239 26.21 -14.37 6.97
N ARG A 240 27.25 -14.50 7.80
CA ARG A 240 27.52 -13.55 8.89
C ARG A 240 27.80 -12.15 8.35
N ILE A 241 27.50 -11.13 9.15
CA ILE A 241 27.65 -9.73 8.75
C ILE A 241 28.92 -9.15 9.40
N PRO A 242 29.84 -8.52 8.64
CA PRO A 242 31.07 -7.94 9.17
C PRO A 242 30.85 -6.91 10.29
N ALA A 243 29.73 -6.17 10.26
CA ALA A 243 29.37 -5.19 11.30
C ALA A 243 29.04 -5.84 12.67
N LEU A 244 28.76 -7.14 12.71
CA LEU A 244 28.40 -7.90 13.91
C LEU A 244 29.17 -9.24 13.97
N PRO A 245 30.52 -9.22 14.10
CA PRO A 245 31.33 -10.43 13.98
C PRO A 245 31.05 -11.49 15.07
N GLY A 246 30.50 -11.07 16.21
CA GLY A 246 30.12 -11.95 17.32
C GLY A 246 28.71 -12.55 17.23
N VAL A 247 27.90 -12.14 16.24
CA VAL A 247 26.51 -12.62 16.08
C VAL A 247 26.46 -13.63 14.92
N GLY A 248 26.01 -14.85 15.21
CA GLY A 248 25.85 -15.91 14.22
C GLY A 248 24.61 -15.74 13.34
N THR A 249 24.49 -16.57 12.30
CA THR A 249 23.27 -16.70 11.49
C THR A 249 22.33 -17.73 12.12
N CYS A 250 21.05 -17.75 11.71
CA CYS A 250 20.18 -18.90 12.03
C CYS A 250 20.72 -20.23 11.47
N LEU A 251 21.39 -20.18 10.30
CA LEU A 251 21.97 -21.37 9.66
C LEU A 251 23.11 -21.98 10.48
N ASP A 252 23.89 -21.15 11.18
CA ASP A 252 24.98 -21.60 12.08
C ASP A 252 24.45 -22.49 13.21
N GLU A 253 23.19 -22.29 13.62
CA GLU A 253 22.51 -23.05 14.68
C GLU A 253 21.67 -24.22 14.13
N GLY A 254 21.70 -24.45 12.81
CA GLY A 254 20.90 -25.49 12.14
C GLY A 254 19.43 -25.13 11.96
N ILE A 255 19.09 -23.83 12.05
CA ILE A 255 17.73 -23.31 11.83
C ILE A 255 17.68 -22.77 10.39
N ASP A 256 17.01 -23.50 9.49
CA ASP A 256 16.93 -23.16 8.05
C ASP A 256 15.98 -21.97 7.80
N VAL A 257 16.38 -20.79 8.26
CA VAL A 257 15.66 -19.53 8.07
C VAL A 257 16.60 -18.45 7.57
N THR A 258 16.23 -17.86 6.44
CA THR A 258 16.70 -16.55 6.01
C THR A 258 15.54 -15.59 5.79
N SER A 259 15.76 -14.33 6.14
CA SER A 259 14.80 -13.26 5.95
C SER A 259 15.49 -11.91 5.91
N ASP A 260 15.24 -11.18 4.84
CA ASP A 260 15.80 -9.89 4.51
C ASP A 260 14.72 -9.05 3.83
N ASN A 261 14.89 -7.74 3.87
CA ASN A 261 14.15 -6.81 3.03
C ASN A 261 15.08 -6.23 1.96
N ALA A 262 14.54 -5.60 0.95
CA ALA A 262 15.34 -4.86 -0.02
C ALA A 262 14.61 -3.62 -0.50
N TYR A 263 15.37 -2.67 -1.05
CA TYR A 263 14.84 -1.49 -1.72
C TYR A 263 14.57 -1.82 -3.18
N TYR A 264 13.29 -2.00 -3.51
CA TYR A 264 12.85 -2.23 -4.88
C TYR A 264 12.20 -0.98 -5.44
N TRP A 265 12.57 -0.67 -6.67
CA TRP A 265 12.00 0.40 -7.46
C TRP A 265 11.00 -0.18 -8.45
N TRP A 266 9.84 0.45 -8.55
CA TRP A 266 8.73 -0.04 -9.37
C TRP A 266 8.15 1.10 -10.20
N ALA A 267 7.77 0.79 -11.43
CA ALA A 267 6.92 1.63 -12.25
C ALA A 267 5.51 1.01 -12.37
N PRO A 268 4.49 1.78 -12.77
CA PRO A 268 3.17 1.22 -13.07
C PRO A 268 3.26 0.14 -14.15
N LYS A 269 2.39 -0.86 -14.07
CA LYS A 269 2.37 -1.97 -15.04
C LYS A 269 2.21 -1.46 -16.47
N GLY A 270 3.00 -1.99 -17.40
CA GLY A 270 3.00 -1.59 -18.80
C GLY A 270 3.87 -0.35 -19.11
N THR A 271 4.66 0.13 -18.15
CA THR A 271 5.67 1.17 -18.43
C THR A 271 6.63 0.67 -19.51
N PRO A 272 6.94 1.47 -20.55
CA PRO A 272 7.78 1.00 -21.65
C PRO A 272 9.17 0.51 -21.18
N PRO A 273 9.70 -0.58 -21.75
CA PRO A 273 10.99 -1.13 -21.33
C PRO A 273 12.15 -0.12 -21.35
N GLU A 274 12.18 0.77 -22.34
CA GLU A 274 13.20 1.81 -22.49
C GLU A 274 13.16 2.85 -21.35
N VAL A 275 11.98 3.12 -20.81
CA VAL A 275 11.79 3.99 -19.65
C VAL A 275 12.27 3.29 -18.38
N VAL A 276 11.95 2.00 -18.24
CA VAL A 276 12.42 1.17 -17.13
C VAL A 276 13.95 1.07 -17.13
N GLU A 277 14.57 0.84 -18.29
CA GLU A 277 16.03 0.78 -18.46
C GLU A 277 16.68 2.13 -18.11
N THR A 278 16.16 3.25 -18.65
CA THR A 278 16.68 4.59 -18.33
C THR A 278 16.67 4.88 -16.83
N LEU A 279 15.58 4.53 -16.14
CA LEU A 279 15.46 4.70 -14.68
C LEU A 279 16.41 3.77 -13.92
N SER A 280 16.52 2.52 -14.35
CA SER A 280 17.39 1.52 -13.73
C SER A 280 18.86 1.95 -13.81
N ASP A 281 19.31 2.37 -14.99
CA ASP A 281 20.68 2.80 -15.24
C ASP A 281 21.03 4.03 -14.41
N ALA A 282 20.14 5.02 -14.33
CA ALA A 282 20.36 6.20 -13.50
C ALA A 282 20.48 5.86 -12.01
N LEU A 283 19.63 4.96 -11.50
CA LEU A 283 19.66 4.52 -10.10
C LEU A 283 20.94 3.72 -9.78
N LEU A 284 21.38 2.84 -10.68
CA LEU A 284 22.62 2.10 -10.51
C LEU A 284 23.84 3.01 -10.61
N ALA A 285 23.89 3.92 -11.58
CA ALA A 285 24.96 4.89 -11.72
C ALA A 285 25.08 5.81 -10.51
N ALA A 286 23.96 6.16 -9.86
CA ALA A 286 23.95 6.90 -8.62
C ALA A 286 24.47 6.07 -7.44
N TRP A 287 24.06 4.80 -7.37
CA TRP A 287 24.51 3.87 -6.35
C TRP A 287 26.02 3.63 -6.39
N GLU A 288 26.61 3.59 -7.59
CA GLU A 288 28.04 3.35 -7.81
C GLU A 288 28.94 4.51 -7.39
N LYS A 289 28.39 5.70 -7.13
CA LYS A 289 29.19 6.85 -6.65
C LYS A 289 29.79 6.56 -5.28
N GLU A 290 31.05 6.93 -5.10
CA GLU A 290 31.81 6.57 -3.90
C GLU A 290 31.14 7.11 -2.64
N GLU A 291 30.70 8.38 -2.66
CA GLU A 291 30.01 9.01 -1.53
C GLU A 291 28.69 8.30 -1.16
N VAL A 292 28.03 7.68 -2.14
CA VAL A 292 26.82 6.87 -1.90
C VAL A 292 27.21 5.54 -1.28
N ARG A 293 28.21 4.85 -1.82
CA ARG A 293 28.69 3.58 -1.28
C ARG A 293 29.17 3.70 0.16
N GLU A 294 29.92 4.75 0.47
CA GLU A 294 30.37 5.07 1.83
C GLU A 294 29.18 5.28 2.77
N THR A 295 28.24 6.15 2.40
CA THR A 295 27.04 6.45 3.19
C THR A 295 26.18 5.19 3.41
N LEU A 296 25.97 4.38 2.37
CA LEU A 296 25.18 3.16 2.46
C LEU A 296 25.86 2.09 3.32
N ASN A 297 27.19 2.01 3.28
CA ASN A 297 27.96 1.13 4.16
C ASN A 297 27.85 1.57 5.63
N GLU A 298 27.93 2.89 5.92
CA GLU A 298 27.66 3.42 7.26
C GLU A 298 26.25 3.08 7.75
N TRP A 299 25.26 3.13 6.85
CA TRP A 299 23.88 2.74 7.14
C TRP A 299 23.66 1.23 7.15
N SER A 300 24.72 0.44 6.92
CA SER A 300 24.67 -1.02 6.87
C SER A 300 23.67 -1.60 5.86
N ILE A 301 23.51 -0.90 4.73
CA ILE A 301 22.72 -1.36 3.59
C ILE A 301 23.64 -2.25 2.73
N ALA A 302 23.22 -3.49 2.52
CA ALA A 302 24.01 -4.45 1.76
C ALA A 302 24.02 -4.08 0.26
N PRO A 303 25.16 -4.25 -0.43
CA PRO A 303 25.31 -3.94 -1.85
C PRO A 303 24.68 -5.01 -2.75
N ASP A 304 23.37 -5.22 -2.60
CA ASP A 304 22.59 -6.19 -3.36
C ASP A 304 21.83 -5.49 -4.48
N LEU A 305 22.51 -5.35 -5.62
CA LEU A 305 22.00 -4.75 -6.84
C LEU A 305 21.52 -5.82 -7.80
N THR A 306 20.31 -5.69 -8.33
CA THR A 306 19.79 -6.64 -9.31
C THR A 306 18.76 -5.96 -10.20
N GLN A 307 18.85 -6.18 -11.52
CA GLN A 307 17.94 -5.61 -12.52
C GLN A 307 17.52 -6.64 -13.57
N GLY A 308 16.56 -6.27 -14.43
CA GLY A 308 16.14 -7.07 -15.58
C GLY A 308 15.61 -8.47 -15.20
N LYS A 309 15.96 -9.48 -16.01
CA LYS A 309 15.46 -10.86 -15.82
C LYS A 309 15.85 -11.47 -14.47
N ALA A 310 17.03 -11.14 -13.95
CA ALA A 310 17.48 -11.64 -12.64
C ALA A 310 16.59 -11.10 -11.51
N LEU A 311 16.16 -9.83 -11.61
CA LEU A 311 15.24 -9.23 -10.64
C LEU A 311 13.87 -9.90 -10.69
N LEU A 312 13.34 -10.15 -11.90
CA LEU A 312 12.08 -10.87 -12.07
C LEU A 312 12.12 -12.27 -11.44
N GLN A 313 13.20 -13.03 -11.67
CA GLN A 313 13.37 -14.35 -11.05
C GLN A 313 13.43 -14.26 -9.53
N ARG A 314 14.19 -13.30 -8.99
CA ARG A 314 14.31 -13.10 -7.54
C ARG A 314 12.96 -12.76 -6.90
N LEU A 315 12.17 -11.89 -7.52
CA LEU A 315 10.85 -11.53 -7.04
C LEU A 315 9.90 -12.73 -7.06
N GLN A 316 9.93 -13.55 -8.11
CA GLN A 316 9.16 -14.79 -8.17
C GLN A 316 9.56 -15.77 -7.06
N ASP A 317 10.86 -15.97 -6.84
CA ASP A 317 11.37 -16.83 -5.78
C ASP A 317 10.95 -16.32 -4.39
N ARG A 318 10.99 -15.01 -4.18
CA ARG A 318 10.54 -14.38 -2.93
C ARG A 318 9.05 -14.58 -2.68
N VAL A 319 8.22 -14.32 -3.69
CA VAL A 319 6.77 -14.56 -3.60
C VAL A 319 6.50 -16.03 -3.27
N SER A 320 7.11 -16.97 -4.01
CA SER A 320 6.92 -18.41 -3.78
C SER A 320 7.35 -18.86 -2.37
N LYS A 321 8.47 -18.34 -1.86
CA LYS A 321 8.93 -18.62 -0.49
C LYS A 321 7.96 -18.08 0.56
N MET A 322 7.41 -16.88 0.36
CA MET A 322 6.48 -16.25 1.31
C MET A 322 5.07 -16.83 1.24
N GLU A 323 4.62 -17.31 0.07
CA GLU A 323 3.30 -17.90 -0.13
C GLU A 323 3.04 -19.11 0.79
N LYS A 324 4.08 -19.87 1.13
CA LYS A 324 4.00 -20.99 2.09
C LYS A 324 3.52 -20.57 3.47
N PHE A 325 3.71 -19.29 3.82
CA PHE A 325 3.36 -18.69 5.09
C PHE A 325 2.23 -17.66 4.93
N ALA A 326 1.53 -17.67 3.79
CA ALA A 326 0.42 -16.77 3.55
C ALA A 326 -0.69 -17.01 4.57
N VAL A 327 -0.77 -16.13 5.55
CA VAL A 327 -1.89 -16.09 6.50
C VAL A 327 -3.03 -15.39 5.78
N ARG A 328 -3.93 -16.14 5.15
CA ARG A 328 -5.23 -15.58 4.80
C ARG A 328 -5.84 -15.10 6.11
N ALA A 329 -6.11 -13.81 6.21
CA ALA A 329 -6.84 -13.28 7.36
C ALA A 329 -8.17 -14.05 7.45
N GLU A 330 -8.26 -15.03 8.35
CA GLU A 330 -9.53 -15.39 8.95
C GLU A 330 -9.92 -14.17 9.77
N SER A 331 -10.60 -13.23 9.13
CA SER A 331 -11.21 -12.13 9.85
C SER A 331 -12.34 -12.74 10.66
N ASP A 332 -12.07 -13.05 11.93
CA ASP A 332 -13.10 -13.28 12.96
C ASP A 332 -13.97 -12.03 13.19
N LEU A 333 -13.69 -10.95 12.45
CA LEU A 333 -14.57 -9.78 12.39
C LEU A 333 -15.89 -10.18 11.72
N PRO A 334 -17.04 -9.90 12.37
CA PRO A 334 -18.35 -10.05 11.76
C PRO A 334 -18.37 -9.33 10.41
N ASN A 335 -18.97 -9.94 9.38
CA ASN A 335 -19.09 -9.35 8.04
C ASN A 335 -20.01 -8.10 8.07
N PHE A 336 -19.47 -6.97 8.53
CA PHE A 336 -20.18 -5.71 8.69
C PHE A 336 -20.93 -5.27 7.41
N PRO A 337 -20.36 -5.40 6.20
CA PRO A 337 -21.11 -5.16 4.96
C PRO A 337 -22.37 -6.02 4.83
N LEU A 338 -22.30 -7.32 5.14
CA LEU A 338 -23.47 -8.20 5.13
C LEU A 338 -24.51 -7.79 6.17
N TYR A 339 -24.10 -7.46 7.40
CA TYR A 339 -25.02 -6.99 8.44
C TYR A 339 -25.70 -5.67 8.06
N ALA A 340 -24.94 -4.71 7.51
CA ALA A 340 -25.49 -3.46 7.01
C ALA A 340 -26.50 -3.72 5.87
N PHE A 341 -26.17 -4.61 4.93
CA PHE A 341 -27.07 -5.02 3.85
C PHE A 341 -28.37 -5.64 4.38
N LEU A 342 -28.28 -6.55 5.35
CA LEU A 342 -29.44 -7.19 5.97
C LEU A 342 -30.32 -6.18 6.73
N ILE A 343 -29.72 -5.22 7.42
CA ILE A 343 -30.45 -4.13 8.10
C ILE A 343 -31.20 -3.27 7.08
N VAL A 344 -30.55 -2.88 5.98
CA VAL A 344 -31.19 -2.11 4.91
C VAL A 344 -32.33 -2.91 4.27
N LEU A 345 -32.14 -4.21 4.05
CA LEU A 345 -33.16 -5.10 3.49
C LEU A 345 -34.38 -5.22 4.44
N ALA A 346 -34.14 -5.33 5.75
CA ALA A 346 -35.20 -5.36 6.76
C ALA A 346 -35.98 -4.03 6.80
N LEU A 347 -35.29 -2.89 6.78
CA LEU A 347 -35.93 -1.57 6.70
C LEU A 347 -36.76 -1.42 5.41
N MET A 348 -36.26 -1.93 4.28
CA MET A 348 -37.01 -1.98 3.03
C MET A 348 -38.26 -2.83 3.13
N ALA A 349 -38.18 -4.01 3.74
CA ALA A 349 -39.34 -4.87 3.94
C ALA A 349 -40.41 -4.15 4.77
N VAL A 350 -40.01 -3.41 5.83
CA VAL A 350 -40.93 -2.60 6.64
C VAL A 350 -41.61 -1.51 5.80
N VAL A 351 -40.86 -0.78 4.97
CA VAL A 351 -41.42 0.27 4.08
C VAL A 351 -42.38 -0.32 3.05
N VAL A 352 -42.04 -1.47 2.45
CA VAL A 352 -42.90 -2.16 1.48
C VAL A 352 -44.17 -2.67 2.15
N VAL A 353 -44.06 -3.33 3.31
CA VAL A 353 -45.22 -3.79 4.09
C VAL A 353 -46.11 -2.62 4.48
N LYS A 354 -45.54 -1.53 4.99
CA LYS A 354 -46.28 -0.31 5.33
C LYS A 354 -46.99 0.28 4.11
N SER A 355 -46.31 0.34 2.96
CA SER A 355 -46.90 0.80 1.70
C SER A 355 -48.04 -0.09 1.20
N VAL A 356 -47.99 -1.41 1.43
CA VAL A 356 -49.07 -2.34 1.08
C VAL A 356 -50.24 -2.21 2.05
N VAL A 357 -49.98 -2.06 3.35
CA VAL A 357 -51.02 -1.89 4.38
C VAL A 357 -51.77 -0.57 4.18
N GLU A 358 -51.06 0.53 3.91
CA GLU A 358 -51.68 1.85 3.68
C GLU A 358 -52.54 1.90 2.41
N ARG A 359 -52.34 1.00 1.44
CA ARG A 359 -53.22 0.85 0.27
C ARG A 359 -54.59 0.23 0.59
N THR A 360 -54.74 -0.42 1.74
CA THR A 360 -55.97 -1.13 2.13
C THR A 360 -56.90 -0.32 3.05
N ALA A 361 -56.50 0.87 3.48
CA ALA A 361 -57.31 1.74 4.35
C ALA A 361 -58.29 2.62 3.53
N PRO A 362 -59.60 2.71 3.89
CA PRO A 362 -60.54 3.56 3.17
C PRO A 362 -60.41 5.04 3.58
N SER A 363 -60.04 5.86 2.58
CA SER A 363 -60.26 7.32 2.46
C SER A 363 -59.68 8.27 3.52
N ALA A 364 -58.65 9.04 3.08
CA ALA A 364 -58.59 10.51 3.06
C ALA A 364 -57.18 11.07 3.39
N ALA A 365 -56.18 10.64 2.62
CA ALA A 365 -54.95 11.40 2.41
C ALA A 365 -54.42 10.99 1.04
N VAL A 366 -53.89 11.94 0.26
CA VAL A 366 -53.20 11.65 -1.01
C VAL A 366 -52.22 10.50 -0.75
N PRO A 367 -52.31 9.34 -1.44
CA PRO A 367 -51.40 8.25 -1.17
C PRO A 367 -50.00 8.78 -1.43
N ALA A 368 -49.13 8.73 -0.42
CA ALA A 368 -47.71 8.99 -0.63
C ALA A 368 -47.25 7.98 -1.67
N GLU A 369 -47.05 8.44 -2.90
CA GLU A 369 -46.70 7.55 -3.99
C GLU A 369 -45.23 7.17 -3.76
N TYR A 370 -44.98 6.10 -3.00
CA TYR A 370 -43.63 5.66 -2.64
C TYR A 370 -42.85 5.10 -3.85
N ARG A 371 -43.50 4.96 -5.01
CA ARG A 371 -42.91 4.38 -6.24
C ARG A 371 -41.66 5.14 -6.72
N PRO A 372 -41.66 6.48 -6.85
CA PRO A 372 -40.46 7.20 -7.27
C PRO A 372 -39.32 7.10 -6.24
N ALA A 373 -39.65 7.04 -4.95
CA ALA A 373 -38.65 6.87 -3.90
C ALA A 373 -37.99 5.47 -3.95
N ILE A 374 -38.77 4.41 -4.16
CA ILE A 374 -38.26 3.03 -4.30
C ILE A 374 -37.38 2.90 -5.55
N ILE A 375 -37.79 3.49 -6.68
CA ILE A 375 -37.00 3.46 -7.91
C ILE A 375 -35.70 4.26 -7.75
N ALA A 376 -35.75 5.47 -7.17
CA ALA A 376 -34.55 6.27 -6.91
C ALA A 376 -33.57 5.54 -5.97
N PHE A 377 -34.07 4.90 -4.92
CA PHE A 377 -33.24 4.11 -4.01
C PHE A 377 -32.60 2.90 -4.71
N SER A 378 -33.33 2.22 -5.59
CA SER A 378 -32.80 1.10 -6.39
C SER A 378 -31.69 1.56 -7.36
N ILE A 379 -31.83 2.75 -7.94
CA ILE A 379 -30.78 3.36 -8.80
C ILE A 379 -29.52 3.64 -7.97
N VAL A 380 -29.65 4.14 -6.74
CA VAL A 380 -28.50 4.37 -5.85
C VAL A 380 -27.80 3.06 -5.48
N ILE A 381 -28.56 1.99 -5.19
CA ILE A 381 -27.97 0.66 -4.94
C ILE A 381 -27.19 0.16 -6.17
N ALA A 382 -27.80 0.25 -7.37
CA ALA A 382 -27.14 -0.16 -8.60
C ALA A 382 -25.87 0.66 -8.87
N TYR A 383 -25.89 1.97 -8.60
CA TYR A 383 -24.71 2.82 -8.67
C TYR A 383 -23.58 2.35 -7.74
N VAL A 384 -23.89 2.07 -6.47
CA VAL A 384 -22.89 1.56 -5.51
C VAL A 384 -22.32 0.21 -5.97
N LEU A 385 -23.17 -0.69 -6.47
CA LEU A 385 -22.72 -2.00 -6.97
C LEU A 385 -21.84 -1.87 -8.22
N LEU A 386 -22.19 -1.00 -9.17
CA LEU A 386 -21.39 -0.77 -10.38
C LEU A 386 -19.99 -0.24 -10.04
N LEU A 387 -19.89 0.68 -9.07
CA LEU A 387 -18.61 1.19 -8.60
C LEU A 387 -17.81 0.12 -7.84
N GLN A 388 -18.46 -0.63 -6.97
CA GLN A 388 -17.78 -1.65 -6.16
C GLN A 388 -17.22 -2.80 -7.03
N LEU A 389 -17.91 -3.13 -8.12
CA LEU A 389 -17.48 -4.15 -9.08
C LEU A 389 -16.51 -3.60 -10.15
N GLY A 390 -16.26 -2.28 -10.18
CA GLY A 390 -15.37 -1.65 -11.15
C GLY A 390 -15.83 -1.80 -12.61
N LEU A 391 -17.14 -1.99 -12.83
CA LEU A 391 -17.68 -2.27 -14.16
C LEU A 391 -17.78 -1.02 -15.04
N VAL A 392 -17.91 0.16 -14.41
CA VAL A 392 -18.12 1.44 -15.08
C VAL A 392 -17.31 2.52 -14.35
N PRO A 393 -16.59 3.41 -15.09
CA PRO A 393 -15.87 4.53 -14.49
C PRO A 393 -16.78 5.43 -13.64
N PHE A 394 -16.26 5.93 -12.52
CA PHE A 394 -16.99 6.78 -11.57
C PHE A 394 -17.82 7.89 -12.22
N ALA A 395 -17.25 8.65 -13.16
CA ALA A 395 -17.96 9.76 -13.79
C ALA A 395 -19.22 9.30 -14.55
N LEU A 396 -19.13 8.20 -15.29
CA LEU A 396 -20.25 7.66 -16.06
C LEU A 396 -21.34 7.08 -15.14
N ALA A 397 -20.92 6.34 -14.11
CA ALA A 397 -21.84 5.80 -13.11
C ALA A 397 -22.59 6.94 -12.38
N THR A 398 -21.88 8.01 -12.03
CA THR A 398 -22.46 9.19 -11.36
C THR A 398 -23.40 9.97 -12.28
N ILE A 399 -23.03 10.18 -13.55
CA ILE A 399 -23.92 10.81 -14.55
C ILE A 399 -25.22 10.01 -14.67
N ALA A 400 -25.12 8.69 -14.84
CA ALA A 400 -26.30 7.84 -14.95
C ALA A 400 -27.16 7.89 -13.69
N MET A 401 -26.57 7.78 -12.50
CA MET A 401 -27.30 7.85 -11.23
C MET A 401 -28.05 9.17 -11.08
N VAL A 402 -27.37 10.31 -11.26
CA VAL A 402 -27.98 11.64 -11.11
C VAL A 402 -29.09 11.85 -12.15
N PHE A 403 -28.85 11.45 -13.40
CA PHE A 403 -29.85 11.57 -14.47
C PHE A 403 -31.10 10.76 -14.17
N PHE A 404 -30.97 9.45 -13.87
CA PHE A 404 -32.13 8.59 -13.66
C PHE A 404 -32.87 8.92 -12.36
N CYS A 405 -32.15 9.23 -11.27
CA CYS A 405 -32.79 9.71 -10.04
C CYS A 405 -33.56 11.02 -10.28
N GLY A 406 -32.94 11.99 -10.98
CA GLY A 406 -33.58 13.25 -11.32
C GLY A 406 -34.77 13.10 -12.26
N ALA A 407 -34.71 12.18 -13.23
CA ALA A 407 -35.81 11.86 -14.13
C ALA A 407 -37.00 11.25 -13.38
N VAL A 408 -36.74 10.35 -12.44
CA VAL A 408 -37.76 9.73 -11.59
C VAL A 408 -38.41 10.76 -10.65
N ILE A 409 -37.62 11.61 -10.00
CA ILE A 409 -38.13 12.68 -9.11
C ILE A 409 -38.93 13.73 -9.87
N SER A 410 -38.51 14.06 -11.09
CA SER A 410 -39.20 15.05 -11.94
C SER A 410 -40.40 14.48 -12.70
N GLY A 411 -40.71 13.19 -12.56
CA GLY A 411 -41.79 12.54 -13.29
C GLY A 411 -41.59 12.53 -14.80
N TRP A 412 -40.34 12.45 -15.27
CA TRP A 412 -39.99 12.39 -16.70
C TRP A 412 -40.54 13.57 -17.53
N GLN A 413 -40.68 14.75 -16.92
CA GLN A 413 -41.13 15.95 -17.60
C GLN A 413 -40.12 16.38 -18.66
N ARG A 414 -40.50 16.28 -19.95
CA ARG A 414 -39.63 16.61 -21.10
C ARG A 414 -38.98 17.99 -21.03
N GLN A 415 -39.69 18.97 -20.47
CA GLN A 415 -39.20 20.35 -20.32
C GLN A 415 -38.02 20.47 -19.34
N ARG A 416 -37.83 19.49 -18.43
CA ARG A 416 -36.78 19.47 -17.41
C ARG A 416 -35.58 18.60 -17.81
N LEU A 417 -35.72 17.74 -18.83
CA LEU A 417 -34.66 16.84 -19.27
C LEU A 417 -33.36 17.55 -19.66
N PRO A 418 -33.36 18.68 -20.40
CA PRO A 418 -32.12 19.38 -20.74
C PRO A 418 -31.34 19.82 -19.49
N VAL A 419 -32.08 20.34 -18.50
CA VAL A 419 -31.51 20.76 -17.22
C VAL A 419 -30.98 19.56 -16.42
N LEU A 420 -31.68 18.43 -16.44
CA LEU A 420 -31.21 17.23 -15.76
C LEU A 420 -29.94 16.65 -16.39
N VAL A 421 -29.81 16.67 -17.72
CA VAL A 421 -28.59 16.23 -18.40
C VAL A 421 -27.39 17.09 -18.00
N GLU A 422 -27.56 18.41 -18.01
CA GLU A 422 -26.50 19.34 -17.64
C GLU A 422 -26.11 19.19 -16.15
N ILE A 423 -27.07 18.99 -15.23
CA ILE A 423 -26.77 18.68 -13.81
C ILE A 423 -26.00 17.36 -13.68
N ALA A 424 -26.43 16.31 -14.39
CA ALA A 424 -25.79 15.00 -14.33
C ALA A 424 -24.33 15.05 -14.84
N LEU A 425 -24.10 15.76 -15.96
CA LEU A 425 -22.76 15.95 -16.52
C LEU A 425 -21.86 16.74 -15.56
N LEU A 426 -22.35 17.84 -14.98
CA LEU A 426 -21.60 18.62 -13.99
C LEU A 426 -21.31 17.80 -12.72
N ALA A 427 -22.28 17.01 -12.25
CA ALA A 427 -22.10 16.18 -11.08
C ALA A 427 -21.03 15.11 -11.32
N GLY A 428 -21.09 14.35 -12.42
CA GLY A 428 -20.11 13.30 -12.69
C GLY A 428 -18.73 13.83 -13.08
N LEU A 429 -18.64 14.67 -14.11
CA LEU A 429 -17.34 15.19 -14.59
C LEU A 429 -16.72 16.19 -13.60
N GLY A 430 -17.55 17.03 -12.98
CA GLY A 430 -17.08 18.02 -12.02
C GLY A 430 -16.58 17.39 -10.73
N SER A 431 -17.30 16.41 -10.16
CA SER A 431 -16.80 15.70 -8.98
C SER A 431 -15.56 14.89 -9.31
N GLU A 432 -15.49 14.22 -10.46
CA GLU A 432 -14.28 13.54 -10.91
C GLU A 432 -13.09 14.51 -10.98
N PHE A 433 -13.26 15.68 -11.61
CA PHE A 433 -12.22 16.69 -11.68
C PHE A 433 -11.77 17.16 -10.29
N VAL A 434 -12.72 17.50 -9.41
CA VAL A 434 -12.42 17.98 -8.05
C VAL A 434 -11.67 16.91 -7.25
N PHE A 435 -12.16 15.67 -7.22
CA PHE A 435 -11.51 14.61 -6.45
C PHE A 435 -10.14 14.24 -7.03
N THR A 436 -10.02 14.09 -8.35
CA THR A 436 -8.75 13.64 -8.96
C THR A 436 -7.70 14.75 -9.06
N ARG A 437 -8.09 16.02 -9.24
CA ARG A 437 -7.15 17.14 -9.47
C ARG A 437 -6.98 18.07 -8.29
N ILE A 438 -8.04 18.33 -7.53
CA ILE A 438 -7.95 19.22 -6.37
C ILE A 438 -7.57 18.41 -5.13
N PHE A 439 -8.23 17.27 -4.91
CA PHE A 439 -7.99 16.44 -3.73
C PHE A 439 -7.05 15.26 -3.96
N THR A 440 -6.59 15.05 -5.21
CA THR A 440 -5.68 13.96 -5.60
C THR A 440 -6.13 12.57 -5.11
N VAL A 441 -7.45 12.37 -5.01
CA VAL A 441 -8.10 11.10 -4.66
C VAL A 441 -8.37 10.32 -5.94
N ALA A 442 -7.87 9.08 -6.00
CA ALA A 442 -8.24 8.13 -7.04
C ALA A 442 -9.69 7.68 -6.84
N LEU A 443 -10.50 7.78 -7.90
CA LEU A 443 -11.89 7.34 -7.90
C LEU A 443 -12.01 5.99 -8.63
N PRO A 444 -12.97 5.13 -8.21
CA PRO A 444 -13.15 3.79 -8.76
C PRO A 444 -13.60 3.73 -10.22
#